data_AF-A0A5R2N8W3-F1
#
_entry.id   AF-A0A5R2N8W3-F1
#
_cell.length_a   1.000
_cell.length_b   1.000
_cell.length_c   1.000
_cell.angle_alpha   90.00
_cell.angle_beta   90.00
_cell.angle_gamma   90.00
#
_symmetry.space_group_name_H-M   'P 1'
#
loop_
_entity.id
_entity.type
_entity.pdbx_description
1 polymer ?
#
loop_
_entity_poly.entity_id
_entity_poly.type
_entity_poly.pdbx_seq_one_letter_code
_entity_poly.pdbx_strand_id
1 'polypeptide(L)' 'MIRFSLICENEHEFEGWFRSNDDFDTQKKRGFVDCPSCGSHKVEKALMAPAVSTARKQETIALAMGE' A
#
# COMPACT_ATOMS: atom_id res chain seq x y z
N MET A 1 -19.13 11.05 -2.68
CA MET A 1 -17.80 10.47 -2.95
C MET A 1 -16.83 11.06 -1.95
N ILE A 2 -15.99 10.23 -1.34
CA ILE A 2 -14.98 10.61 -0.36
C ILE A 2 -13.62 10.55 -1.06
N ARG A 3 -12.86 11.62 -0.93
CA ARG A 3 -11.47 11.69 -1.39
C ARG A 3 -10.59 11.02 -0.35
N PHE A 4 -9.87 9.98 -0.76
CA PHE A 4 -8.83 9.35 0.04
C PHE A 4 -7.47 9.60 -0.62
N SER A 5 -6.49 10.00 0.19
CA SER A 5 -5.09 9.99 -0.20
C SER A 5 -4.59 8.54 -0.15
N LEU A 6 -3.99 8.08 -1.23
CA LEU A 6 -3.49 6.72 -1.41
C LEU A 6 -2.00 6.75 -1.73
N ILE A 7 -1.30 5.69 -1.32
CA ILE A 7 0.11 5.48 -1.63
C ILE A 7 0.33 4.02 -2.01
N CYS A 8 1.15 3.77 -3.04
CA CYS A 8 1.51 2.40 -3.42
C CYS A 8 2.84 1.94 -2.81
N GLU A 9 3.18 0.66 -2.97
CA GLU A 9 4.45 0.08 -2.49
C GLU A 9 5.71 0.76 -3.08
N ASN A 10 5.57 1.47 -4.20
CA ASN A 10 6.65 2.24 -4.84
C ASN A 10 6.68 3.71 -4.40
N GLU A 11 6.00 4.06 -3.31
CA GLU A 11 5.94 5.43 -2.76
C GLU A 11 5.31 6.46 -3.71
N HIS A 12 4.51 6.02 -4.70
CA HIS A 12 3.70 6.96 -5.48
C HIS A 12 2.45 7.35 -4.71
N GLU A 13 2.33 8.63 -4.40
CA GLU A 13 1.14 9.24 -3.81
C GLU A 13 0.15 9.62 -4.90
N PHE A 14 -1.12 9.27 -4.71
CA PHE A 14 -2.20 9.61 -5.61
C PHE A 14 -3.53 9.70 -4.87
N GLU A 15 -4.56 10.11 -5.57
CA GLU A 15 -5.86 10.37 -4.98
C GLU A 15 -6.91 9.47 -5.59
N GLY A 16 -7.70 8.83 -4.73
CA GLY A 16 -8.81 7.99 -5.16
C GLY A 16 -10.14 8.49 -4.62
N TRP A 17 -11.14 8.48 -5.49
CA TRP A 17 -12.50 8.88 -5.15
C TRP A 17 -13.38 7.64 -4.99
N PHE A 18 -13.75 7.34 -3.74
CA PHE A 18 -14.55 6.15 -3.43
C PHE A 18 -15.92 6.56 -2.92
N ARG A 19 -16.90 5.67 -3.01
CA ARG A 19 -18.23 5.95 -2.44
C ARG A 19 -18.19 5.96 -0.91
N SER A 20 -17.35 5.14 -0.31
CA SER A 20 -17.21 4.98 1.15
C SER A 20 -15.88 4.28 1.50
N ASN A 21 -15.54 4.21 2.79
CA ASN A 21 -14.37 3.47 3.25
C ASN A 21 -14.45 1.97 2.91
N ASP A 22 -15.64 1.38 3.03
CA ASP A 22 -15.92 -0.04 2.74
C ASP A 22 -15.77 -0.38 1.24
N ASP A 23 -16.21 0.54 0.37
CA ASP A 23 -16.04 0.43 -1.08
C ASP A 23 -14.55 0.37 -1.46
N PHE A 24 -13.71 1.21 -0.84
CA PHE A 24 -12.25 1.11 -1.01
C PHE A 24 -11.70 -0.25 -0.57
N ASP A 25 -12.06 -0.73 0.62
CA ASP A 25 -11.55 -2.01 1.14
C ASP A 25 -11.95 -3.19 0.24
N THR A 26 -13.21 -3.19 -0.23
CA THR A 26 -13.72 -4.19 -1.17
C THR A 26 -12.97 -4.15 -2.51
N GLN A 27 -12.76 -2.96 -3.08
CA GLN A 27 -12.03 -2.82 -4.35
C GLN A 27 -10.55 -3.19 -4.19
N LYS A 28 -9.90 -2.81 -3.09
CA LYS A 28 -8.51 -3.21 -2.75
C LYS A 28 -8.40 -4.73 -2.64
N LYS A 29 -9.31 -5.38 -1.89
CA LYS A 29 -9.33 -6.85 -1.75
C LYS A 29 -9.53 -7.59 -3.07
N ARG A 30 -10.31 -7.00 -3.99
CA ARG A 30 -10.52 -7.54 -5.34
C ARG A 30 -9.39 -7.20 -6.32
N GLY A 31 -8.41 -6.37 -5.92
CA GLY A 31 -7.32 -5.92 -6.78
C GLY A 31 -7.74 -4.90 -7.84
N PHE A 32 -8.89 -4.24 -7.68
CA PHE A 32 -9.36 -3.19 -8.60
C PHE A 32 -8.79 -1.81 -8.31
N VAL A 33 -7.94 -1.68 -7.29
CA VAL A 33 -7.23 -0.44 -6.99
C VAL A 33 -5.78 -0.63 -7.41
N ASP A 34 -5.42 -0.01 -8.53
CA ASP A 34 -4.05 0.04 -9.04
C ASP A 34 -3.47 1.45 -8.97
N CYS A 35 -2.15 1.52 -8.91
CA CYS A 35 -1.42 2.78 -8.97
C CYS A 35 -1.34 3.27 -10.42
N PRO A 36 -1.81 4.48 -10.75
CA PRO A 36 -1.76 5.00 -12.12
C PRO A 36 -0.33 5.27 -12.62
N SER A 37 0.66 5.40 -11.73
CA SER A 37 2.07 5.61 -12.11
C SER A 37 2.82 4.32 -12.46
N CYS A 38 2.47 3.19 -11.83
CA CYS A 38 3.26 1.96 -11.96
C CYS A 38 2.44 0.68 -12.18
N GLY A 39 1.12 0.75 -12.06
CA GLY A 39 0.21 -0.40 -12.15
C GLY A 39 0.26 -1.36 -10.95
N SER A 40 0.92 -1.01 -9.84
CA SER A 40 0.90 -1.89 -8.65
C SER A 40 -0.49 -1.90 -8.00
N HIS A 41 -0.98 -3.10 -7.71
CA HIS A 41 -2.22 -3.34 -6.96
C HIS A 41 -2.04 -3.22 -5.44
N LYS A 42 -0.80 -3.03 -4.96
CA LYS A 42 -0.51 -2.82 -3.53
C LYS A 42 -0.63 -1.35 -3.20
N VAL A 43 -1.84 -0.94 -2.88
CA VAL A 43 -2.20 0.43 -2.56
C VAL A 43 -2.75 0.52 -1.14
N GLU A 44 -2.32 1.53 -0.40
CA GLU A 44 -2.66 1.78 1.00
C GLU A 44 -3.18 3.21 1.17
N LYS A 45 -3.90 3.48 2.27
CA LYS A 45 -4.36 4.86 2.56
C LYS A 45 -3.19 5.63 3.15
N ALA A 46 -2.85 6.76 2.54
CA ALA A 46 -1.92 7.73 3.08
C ALA A 46 -2.60 8.51 4.23
N LEU A 47 -2.78 7.84 5.37
CA LEU A 47 -3.06 8.50 6.64
C LEU A 47 -1.72 8.90 7.25
N MET A 48 -1.63 10.11 7.83
CA MET A 48 -0.42 10.65 8.44
C MET A 48 0.15 9.69 9.50
N ALA A 49 1.06 8.81 9.10
CA ALA A 49 1.85 7.96 9.97
C ALA A 49 3.24 7.87 9.34
N PRO A 50 4.31 8.19 10.08
CA PRO A 50 5.66 8.26 9.53
C PRO A 50 6.09 6.90 8.98
N ALA A 51 6.39 6.88 7.69
CA ALA A 51 7.11 5.86 6.92
C ALA A 51 7.17 4.45 7.55
N VAL A 52 6.19 3.60 7.25
CA VAL A 52 6.34 2.14 7.41
C VAL A 52 6.80 1.53 6.09
N SER A 53 8.11 1.54 5.92
CA SER A 53 8.88 0.83 4.90
C SER A 53 8.44 -0.64 4.79
N THR A 54 7.72 -1.02 3.75
CA THR A 54 7.42 -2.44 3.51
C THR A 54 7.48 -2.82 2.03
N ALA A 55 8.65 -2.66 1.40
CA ALA A 55 9.00 -3.50 0.25
C ALA A 55 10.52 -3.51 -0.06
N ARG A 56 11.40 -3.60 0.95
CA ARG A 56 12.79 -4.02 0.66
C ARG A 56 12.80 -5.53 0.45
N LYS A 57 12.69 -5.89 -0.82
CA LYS A 57 13.11 -7.16 -1.41
C LYS A 57 14.44 -7.63 -0.78
N GLN A 58 14.45 -8.90 -0.36
CA GLN A 58 15.61 -9.79 -0.26
C GLN A 58 16.77 -9.33 0.65
N GLU A 59 16.98 -10.03 1.77
CA GLU A 59 18.32 -10.47 2.17
C GLU A 59 18.25 -11.56 3.26
N THR A 60 18.53 -12.78 2.81
CA THR A 60 19.06 -13.90 3.58
C THR A 60 20.32 -13.48 4.33
N ILE A 61 20.33 -13.41 5.67
CA ILE A 61 21.50 -13.66 6.54
C ILE A 61 20.91 -14.06 7.92
N ALA A 62 20.80 -15.33 8.29
CA ALA A 62 21.85 -16.24 8.81
C ALA A 62 22.40 -15.87 10.21
N LEU A 63 22.63 -16.93 11.00
CA LEU A 63 23.31 -17.08 12.32
C LEU A 63 22.47 -16.75 13.57
N ALA A 64 22.04 -17.73 14.39
CA ALA A 64 22.80 -18.61 15.33
C ALA A 64 23.33 -17.80 16.54
N MET A 65 23.35 -18.22 17.81
CA MET A 65 23.37 -19.47 18.58
C MET A 65 22.71 -19.12 19.95
N GLY A 66 22.10 -20.00 20.76
CA GLY A 66 22.64 -21.21 21.38
C GLY A 66 23.28 -20.88 22.75
N GLU A 67 22.60 -21.25 23.85
CA GLU A 67 23.16 -21.78 25.10
C GLU A 67 22.08 -22.51 25.91
#